data_AF-A0AAQ4EU29-F1
#
_entry.id   AF-A0AAQ4EU29-F1
#
_cell.length_a   1.000
_cell.length_b   1.000
_cell.length_c   1.000
_cell.angle_alpha   90.00
_cell.angle_beta   90.00
_cell.angle_gamma   90.00
#
_symmetry.space_group_name_H-M   'P 1'
#
loop_
_entity.id
_entity.type
_entity.pdbx_description
1 polymer ?
#
loop_
_entity_poly.entity_id
_entity_poly.type
_entity_poly.pdbx_seq_one_letter_code
_entity_poly.pdbx_strand_id
1 'polypeptide(L)'
;MERVEQFGDPWFLLLAEDYIVLKLETPWPADVPLPGGYSMRDDDGRLLVTNQASLVSATSSLRETRISEALFAGCAAFESSNVYEASAREVLRFAGEVCIVHNRDTIFRLIRMFPNAKVLSLPHDLCVHAVELDEPSRIRGAPLVPTSELRELEGSTQIGCASSLLFTEETVLQILRTCPN
;
A
#
# COMPACT_ATOMS: atom_id res chain seq x y z
N MET A 1 -1.10 -0.67 14.64
CA MET A 1 -0.09 -1.75 14.80
C MET A 1 -0.74 -3.11 14.59
N GLU A 2 -1.92 -3.38 15.17
CA GLU A 2 -2.69 -4.64 14.98
C GLU A 2 -2.87 -5.05 13.50
N ARG A 3 -3.15 -4.10 12.59
CA ARG A 3 -3.28 -4.39 11.15
C ARG A 3 -1.98 -4.75 10.43
N VAL A 4 -0.82 -4.29 10.94
CA VAL A 4 0.49 -4.66 10.36
C VAL A 4 0.90 -6.05 10.85
N GLU A 5 0.55 -6.37 12.10
CA GLU A 5 0.84 -7.67 12.74
C GLU A 5 0.25 -8.86 11.98
N GLN A 6 -0.90 -8.67 11.32
CA GLN A 6 -1.52 -9.73 10.50
C GLN A 6 -0.65 -10.13 9.29
N PHE A 7 0.23 -9.23 8.85
CA PHE A 7 1.14 -9.50 7.74
C PHE A 7 2.50 -10.00 8.22
N GLY A 8 2.84 -9.90 9.50
CA GLY A 8 4.14 -10.27 10.04
C GLY A 8 4.57 -9.52 11.29
N ASP A 9 5.79 -9.83 11.77
CA ASP A 9 6.42 -9.06 12.84
C ASP A 9 6.58 -7.58 12.42
N PRO A 10 5.95 -6.63 13.14
CA PRO A 10 6.04 -5.22 12.81
C PRO A 10 7.49 -4.75 12.73
N TRP A 11 8.36 -5.11 13.68
CA TRP A 11 9.74 -4.63 13.69
C TRP A 11 10.53 -5.03 12.45
N PHE A 12 10.38 -6.28 12.02
CA PHE A 12 10.92 -6.72 10.74
C PHE A 12 10.36 -5.92 9.56
N LEU A 13 9.03 -5.78 9.48
CA LEU A 13 8.36 -5.09 8.36
C LEU A 13 8.76 -3.62 8.24
N LEU A 14 9.16 -2.99 9.34
CA LEU A 14 9.64 -1.61 9.38
C LEU A 14 11.05 -1.45 8.83
N LEU A 15 11.89 -2.47 9.02
CA LEU A 15 13.25 -2.46 8.52
C LEU A 15 13.37 -3.13 7.14
N ALA A 16 12.27 -3.69 6.63
CA ALA A 16 12.26 -4.41 5.38
C ALA A 16 12.33 -3.45 4.19
N GLU A 17 13.17 -3.82 3.23
CA GLU A 17 13.28 -3.16 1.93
C GLU A 17 12.80 -4.13 0.84
N ASP A 18 12.04 -3.62 -0.13
CA ASP A 18 11.52 -4.42 -1.24
C ASP A 18 10.78 -5.69 -0.80
N TYR A 19 9.91 -5.55 0.21
CA TYR A 19 9.19 -6.67 0.80
C TYR A 19 7.69 -6.53 0.61
N ILE A 20 7.07 -7.55 0.02
CA ILE A 20 5.65 -7.52 -0.34
C ILE A 20 4.98 -8.76 0.24
N VAL A 21 3.84 -8.55 0.91
CA VAL A 21 2.96 -9.61 1.38
C VAL A 21 1.62 -9.50 0.67
N LEU A 22 1.12 -10.60 0.11
CA LEU A 22 -0.19 -10.68 -0.53
C LEU A 22 -1.05 -11.69 0.21
N LYS A 23 -2.23 -11.27 0.65
CA LYS A 23 -3.21 -12.14 1.30
C LYS A 23 -4.26 -12.57 0.29
N LEU A 24 -4.36 -13.88 0.09
CA LEU A 24 -5.30 -14.49 -0.84
C LEU A 24 -6.67 -14.68 -0.17
N GLU A 25 -7.76 -14.46 -0.91
CA GLU A 25 -9.12 -14.81 -0.44
C GLU A 25 -9.25 -16.32 -0.21
N THR A 26 -8.61 -17.12 -1.05
CA THR A 26 -8.57 -18.58 -1.00
C THR A 26 -7.13 -19.07 -0.97
N PRO A 27 -6.83 -20.17 -0.26
CA PRO A 27 -5.49 -20.76 -0.25
C PRO A 27 -4.95 -21.03 -1.66
N TRP A 28 -3.64 -20.88 -1.82
CA TRP A 28 -2.95 -21.27 -3.04
C TRP A 28 -3.12 -22.78 -3.27
N PRO A 29 -3.42 -23.23 -4.49
CA PRO A 29 -3.62 -24.65 -4.75
C PRO A 29 -2.35 -25.46 -4.47
N ALA A 30 -2.47 -26.54 -3.71
CA ALA A 30 -1.33 -27.36 -3.29
C ALA A 30 -0.60 -28.06 -4.45
N ASP A 31 -1.27 -28.25 -5.58
CA ASP A 31 -0.77 -28.88 -6.80
C ASP A 31 -0.22 -27.89 -7.83
N VAL A 32 -0.37 -26.58 -7.59
CA VAL A 32 0.11 -25.53 -8.49
C VAL A 32 1.42 -24.95 -7.95
N PRO A 33 2.53 -25.01 -8.71
CA PRO A 33 3.78 -24.43 -8.25
C PRO A 33 3.64 -22.91 -8.11
N LEU A 34 4.28 -22.36 -7.08
CA LEU A 34 4.38 -20.91 -6.92
C LEU A 34 5.18 -20.29 -8.08
N PRO A 35 4.85 -19.06 -8.50
CA PRO A 35 5.70 -18.31 -9.42
C PRO A 35 7.10 -18.11 -8.84
N GLY A 36 8.10 -17.93 -9.70
CA GLY A 36 9.47 -17.66 -9.26
C GLY A 36 9.56 -16.42 -8.36
N GLY A 37 10.28 -16.54 -7.24
CA GLY A 37 10.44 -15.43 -6.28
C GLY A 37 9.25 -15.23 -5.33
N TYR A 38 8.37 -16.23 -5.23
CA TYR A 38 7.31 -16.30 -4.23
C TYR A 38 7.59 -17.39 -3.20
N SER A 39 7.21 -17.12 -1.96
CA SER A 39 7.17 -18.12 -0.89
C SER A 39 5.86 -18.03 -0.11
N MET A 40 5.43 -19.16 0.45
CA MET A 40 4.37 -19.17 1.45
C MET A 40 4.93 -18.69 2.79
N ARG A 41 4.18 -17.81 3.47
CA ARG A 41 4.49 -17.35 4.82
C ARG A 41 3.71 -18.11 5.90
N ASP A 42 2.55 -18.63 5.55
CA ASP A 42 1.65 -19.35 6.44
C ASP A 42 1.44 -20.80 5.98
N ASP A 43 1.12 -21.66 6.94
CA ASP A 43 0.78 -23.06 6.68
C ASP A 43 -0.60 -23.20 5.99
N ASP A 44 -1.46 -22.18 6.14
CA ASP A 44 -2.82 -22.14 5.58
C ASP A 44 -2.85 -21.84 4.07
N GLY A 45 -1.70 -21.52 3.47
CA GLY A 45 -1.62 -21.32 2.03
C GLY A 45 -2.11 -19.94 1.56
N ARG A 46 -2.30 -18.94 2.45
CA ARG A 46 -2.98 -17.68 2.09
C ARG A 46 -2.08 -16.46 2.07
N LEU A 47 -0.89 -16.51 2.66
CA LEU A 47 0.03 -15.39 2.72
C LEU A 47 1.23 -15.65 1.83
N LEU A 48 1.25 -14.97 0.68
CA LEU A 48 2.40 -14.98 -0.22
C LEU A 48 3.36 -13.85 0.13
N VAL A 49 4.65 -14.16 0.10
CA VAL A 49 5.73 -13.18 0.23
C VAL A 49 6.50 -13.09 -1.06
N THR A 50 6.82 -11.88 -1.47
CA THR A 50 7.54 -11.60 -2.70
C THR A 50 8.26 -10.25 -2.66
N ASN A 51 8.84 -9.84 -3.79
CA ASN A 51 9.49 -8.55 -4.01
C ASN A 51 9.00 -7.90 -5.31
N GLN A 52 9.42 -6.67 -5.59
CA GLN A 52 8.99 -5.88 -6.75
C GLN A 52 9.23 -6.61 -8.08
N ALA A 53 10.44 -7.15 -8.27
CA ALA A 53 10.82 -7.81 -9.52
C ALA A 53 9.95 -9.04 -9.79
N SER A 54 9.73 -9.84 -8.75
CA SER A 54 8.92 -11.04 -8.80
C SER A 54 7.44 -10.70 -9.05
N LEU A 55 6.91 -9.67 -8.38
CA LEU A 55 5.56 -9.15 -8.62
C LEU A 55 5.33 -8.78 -10.08
N VAL A 56 6.24 -8.01 -10.67
CA VAL A 56 6.15 -7.62 -12.07
C VAL A 56 6.18 -8.86 -12.98
N SER A 57 7.11 -9.78 -12.75
CA SER A 57 7.26 -10.97 -13.60
C SER A 57 6.06 -11.93 -13.52
N ALA A 58 5.39 -12.00 -12.36
CA ALA A 58 4.28 -12.92 -12.11
C ALA A 58 2.89 -12.30 -12.32
N THR A 59 2.80 -11.04 -12.76
CA THR A 59 1.55 -10.29 -12.95
C THR A 59 0.48 -11.11 -13.68
N SER A 60 0.85 -11.72 -14.82
CA SER A 60 -0.09 -12.50 -15.64
C SER A 60 -0.66 -13.72 -14.92
N SER A 61 0.12 -14.34 -14.03
CA SER A 61 -0.29 -15.52 -13.25
C SER A 61 -1.16 -15.11 -12.07
N LEU A 62 -0.92 -13.93 -11.50
CA LEU A 62 -1.65 -13.44 -10.34
C LEU A 62 -2.90 -12.63 -10.67
N ARG A 63 -3.06 -12.14 -11.91
CA ARG A 63 -4.20 -11.29 -12.30
C ARG A 63 -5.57 -11.91 -12.00
N GLU A 64 -5.68 -13.24 -12.08
CA GLU A 64 -6.91 -14.01 -11.83
C GLU A 64 -7.04 -14.44 -10.37
N THR A 65 -5.94 -14.35 -9.62
CA THR A 65 -5.93 -14.64 -8.18
C THR A 65 -6.63 -13.51 -7.45
N ARG A 66 -7.54 -13.85 -6.54
CA ARG A 66 -8.20 -12.86 -5.68
C ARG A 66 -7.36 -12.57 -4.46
N ILE A 67 -6.70 -11.43 -4.50
CA ILE A 67 -5.96 -10.88 -3.36
C ILE A 67 -6.88 -9.95 -2.60
N SER A 68 -7.15 -10.26 -1.34
CA SER A 68 -8.02 -9.49 -0.46
C SER A 68 -7.30 -8.30 0.17
N GLU A 69 -6.02 -8.50 0.52
CA GLU A 69 -5.22 -7.51 1.24
C GLU A 69 -3.75 -7.59 0.78
N ALA A 70 -3.02 -6.48 0.88
CA ALA A 70 -1.60 -6.46 0.57
C ALA A 70 -0.83 -5.55 1.52
N LEU A 71 0.43 -5.90 1.80
CA LEU A 71 1.39 -5.06 2.48
C LEU A 71 2.62 -4.84 1.60
N PHE A 72 3.06 -3.59 1.50
CA PHE A 72 4.29 -3.18 0.84
C PHE A 72 5.21 -2.51 1.86
N ALA A 73 6.39 -3.06 2.08
CA ALA A 73 7.41 -2.49 2.96
C ALA A 73 8.64 -2.07 2.16
N GLY A 74 9.07 -0.82 2.35
CA GLY A 74 10.28 -0.26 1.73
C GLY A 74 10.27 -0.30 0.21
N CYS A 75 9.10 -0.09 -0.42
CA CYS A 75 8.92 -0.20 -1.87
C CYS A 75 9.10 1.15 -2.59
N ALA A 76 10.34 1.65 -2.64
CA ALA A 76 10.68 2.92 -3.30
C ALA A 76 10.37 2.94 -4.82
N ALA A 77 10.21 1.78 -5.47
CA ALA A 77 9.86 1.74 -6.89
C ALA A 77 8.48 2.31 -7.22
N PHE A 78 7.62 2.55 -6.23
CA PHE A 78 6.41 3.34 -6.46
C PHE A 78 6.72 4.76 -6.93
N GLU A 79 7.91 5.30 -6.69
CA GLU A 79 8.31 6.62 -7.19
C GLU A 79 8.86 6.54 -8.62
N SER A 80 9.61 5.49 -8.93
CA SER A 80 10.51 5.44 -10.10
C SER A 80 10.07 4.49 -11.23
N SER A 81 9.07 3.62 -11.01
CA SER A 81 8.72 2.56 -11.96
C SER A 81 7.23 2.50 -12.30
N ASN A 82 6.89 2.98 -13.50
CA ASN A 82 5.52 2.87 -14.05
C ASN A 82 5.10 1.41 -14.32
N VAL A 83 6.06 0.53 -14.60
CA VAL A 83 5.79 -0.90 -14.86
C VAL A 83 5.38 -1.59 -13.56
N TYR A 84 6.08 -1.30 -12.47
CA TYR A 84 5.74 -1.81 -11.15
C TYR A 84 4.36 -1.31 -10.71
N GLU A 85 4.07 -0.01 -10.88
CA GLU A 85 2.76 0.56 -10.59
C GLU A 85 1.64 -0.13 -11.38
N ALA A 86 1.82 -0.32 -12.69
CA ALA A 86 0.82 -0.99 -13.53
C ALA A 86 0.58 -2.44 -13.08
N SER A 87 1.65 -3.17 -12.76
CA SER A 87 1.61 -4.56 -12.30
C SER A 87 0.90 -4.70 -10.97
N ALA A 88 1.28 -3.88 -9.98
CA ALA A 88 0.66 -3.91 -8.67
C ALA A 88 -0.82 -3.50 -8.72
N ARG A 89 -1.20 -2.54 -9.58
CA ARG A 89 -2.62 -2.21 -9.80
C ARG A 89 -3.40 -3.37 -10.41
N GLU A 90 -2.82 -4.10 -11.36
CA GLU A 90 -3.48 -5.24 -11.98
C GLU A 90 -3.68 -6.40 -10.99
N VAL A 91 -2.64 -6.71 -10.22
CA VAL A 91 -2.64 -7.77 -9.19
C VAL A 91 -3.60 -7.43 -8.04
N LEU A 92 -3.64 -6.18 -7.61
CA LEU A 92 -4.45 -5.73 -6.46
C LEU A 92 -5.82 -5.16 -6.84
N ARG A 93 -6.33 -5.43 -8.04
CA ARG A 93 -7.61 -4.88 -8.50
C ARG A 93 -8.81 -5.20 -7.60
N PHE A 94 -8.72 -6.28 -6.80
CA PHE A 94 -9.77 -6.71 -5.86
C PHE A 94 -9.43 -6.43 -4.39
N ALA A 95 -8.24 -5.90 -4.10
CA ALA A 95 -7.80 -5.71 -2.72
C ALA A 95 -8.66 -4.64 -2.03
N GLY A 96 -9.22 -5.01 -0.88
CA GLY A 96 -10.00 -4.11 -0.03
C GLY A 96 -9.14 -3.33 0.95
N GLU A 97 -7.94 -3.81 1.27
CA GLU A 97 -7.00 -3.16 2.16
C GLU A 97 -5.59 -3.21 1.57
N VAL A 98 -4.90 -2.07 1.62
CA VAL A 98 -3.51 -1.96 1.20
C VAL A 98 -2.74 -1.25 2.31
N CYS A 99 -1.77 -1.94 2.90
CA CYS A 99 -0.85 -1.38 3.87
C CYS A 99 0.47 -1.03 3.19
N ILE A 100 1.00 0.17 3.45
CA ILE A 100 2.25 0.65 2.86
C ILE A 100 3.14 1.20 3.96
N VAL A 101 4.19 0.44 4.24
CA VAL A 101 5.19 0.70 5.27
C VAL A 101 6.41 1.36 4.63
N HIS A 102 6.87 2.48 5.19
CA HIS A 102 8.08 3.18 4.76
C HIS A 102 8.15 3.56 3.28
N ASN A 103 7.11 4.22 2.78
CA ASN A 103 7.18 4.96 1.52
C ASN A 103 7.30 6.46 1.80
N ARG A 104 8.22 7.16 1.14
CA ARG A 104 8.28 8.63 1.16
C ARG A 104 7.03 9.17 0.44
N ASP A 105 6.69 10.42 0.72
CA ASP A 105 5.39 11.06 0.43
C ASP A 105 4.81 10.76 -0.97
N THR A 106 3.97 9.73 -1.04
CA THR A 106 3.35 9.23 -2.28
C THR A 106 1.85 8.99 -2.13
N ILE A 107 1.24 9.49 -1.05
CA ILE A 107 -0.15 9.17 -0.67
C ILE A 107 -1.11 9.39 -1.83
N PHE A 108 -1.04 10.54 -2.51
CA PHE A 108 -1.95 10.81 -3.63
C PHE A 108 -1.76 9.85 -4.79
N ARG A 109 -0.52 9.45 -5.07
CA ARG A 109 -0.22 8.45 -6.11
C ARG A 109 -0.80 7.10 -5.70
N LEU A 110 -0.67 6.71 -4.44
CA LEU A 110 -1.17 5.45 -3.89
C LEU A 110 -2.71 5.38 -3.91
N ILE A 111 -3.39 6.45 -3.48
CA ILE A 111 -4.85 6.56 -3.53
C ILE A 111 -5.35 6.44 -4.97
N ARG A 112 -4.67 7.08 -5.93
CA ARG A 112 -5.00 6.98 -7.36
C ARG A 112 -4.74 5.60 -7.93
N MET A 113 -3.73 4.91 -7.42
CA MET A 113 -3.32 3.59 -7.88
C MET A 113 -4.28 2.49 -7.40
N PHE A 114 -4.82 2.63 -6.18
CA PHE A 114 -5.71 1.65 -5.56
C PHE A 114 -7.10 2.24 -5.28
N PRO A 115 -7.89 2.56 -6.32
CA PRO A 115 -9.19 3.21 -6.12
C PRO A 115 -10.19 2.34 -5.32
N ASN A 116 -10.03 1.02 -5.33
CA ASN A 116 -10.91 0.07 -4.63
C ASN A 116 -10.47 -0.20 -3.18
N ALA A 117 -9.29 0.28 -2.77
CA ALA A 117 -8.83 0.11 -1.40
C ALA A 117 -9.72 0.94 -0.46
N LYS A 118 -10.31 0.27 0.53
CA LYS A 118 -11.12 0.88 1.59
C LYS A 118 -10.25 1.39 2.73
N VAL A 119 -9.09 0.76 2.93
CA VAL A 119 -8.14 1.09 3.98
C VAL A 119 -6.76 1.27 3.36
N LEU A 120 -6.12 2.39 3.67
CA LEU A 120 -4.72 2.67 3.37
C LEU A 120 -3.98 2.88 4.69
N SER A 121 -3.16 1.92 5.09
CA SER A 121 -2.42 1.99 6.36
C SER A 121 -0.98 2.42 6.11
N LEU A 122 -0.60 3.59 6.64
CA LEU A 122 0.72 4.21 6.49
C LEU A 122 1.37 4.35 7.87
N PRO A 123 2.05 3.32 8.39
CA PRO A 123 2.63 3.34 9.72
C PRO A 123 3.89 4.23 9.77
N HIS A 124 3.63 5.53 9.68
CA HIS A 124 4.56 6.65 9.77
C HIS A 124 4.01 7.65 10.78
N ASP A 125 4.91 8.48 11.31
CA ASP A 125 4.53 9.65 12.09
C ASP A 125 3.94 10.72 11.16
N LEU A 126 2.61 10.86 11.14
CA LEU A 126 1.92 11.87 10.35
C LEU A 126 1.94 13.19 11.13
N CYS A 127 2.77 14.14 10.68
CA CYS A 127 2.84 15.47 11.26
C CYS A 127 2.30 16.51 10.26
N VAL A 128 1.29 17.28 10.66
CA VAL A 128 0.84 18.44 9.87
C VAL A 128 1.89 19.54 10.00
N HIS A 129 2.50 19.94 8.89
CA HIS A 129 3.46 21.03 8.85
C HIS A 129 2.86 22.23 8.12
N ALA A 130 2.87 23.40 8.76
CA ALA A 130 2.28 24.64 8.23
C ALA A 130 3.14 25.32 7.14
N VAL A 131 4.05 24.58 6.50
CA VAL A 131 4.90 25.15 5.44
C VAL A 131 4.26 24.81 4.11
N GLU A 132 3.84 25.85 3.39
CA GLU A 132 3.38 25.78 2.01
C GLU A 132 4.47 25.13 1.14
N LEU A 133 4.33 23.84 0.85
CA LEU A 133 5.07 23.20 -0.24
C LEU A 133 4.46 23.74 -1.54
N ASP A 134 5.31 24.17 -2.47
CA ASP A 134 4.94 24.63 -3.81
C ASP A 134 4.27 23.48 -4.62
N GLU A 135 3.02 23.15 -4.28
CA GLU A 135 2.17 22.29 -5.10
C GLU A 135 1.08 23.13 -5.80
N PRO A 136 0.74 22.77 -7.05
CA PRO A 136 -0.10 23.59 -7.90
C PRO A 136 -1.53 23.58 -7.38
N SER A 137 -1.98 24.75 -6.92
CA SER A 137 -3.38 25.11 -6.65
C SER A 137 -4.38 24.32 -7.50
N ARG A 138 -5.10 23.36 -6.90
CA ARG A 138 -6.17 22.62 -7.59
C ARG A 138 -7.48 22.66 -6.79
N ILE A 139 -8.40 23.44 -7.35
CA ILE A 139 -9.86 23.44 -7.23
C ILE A 139 -10.41 23.09 -5.85
N ARG A 140 -10.82 24.13 -5.13
CA ARG A 140 -11.65 24.03 -3.93
C ARG A 140 -12.93 23.23 -4.23
N GLY A 141 -13.04 22.02 -3.67
CA GLY A 141 -14.32 21.35 -3.44
C GLY A 141 -14.51 19.93 -3.99
N ALA A 142 -13.61 19.40 -4.82
CA ALA A 142 -13.75 18.03 -5.35
C ALA A 142 -12.79 17.04 -4.63
N PRO A 143 -13.18 15.78 -4.40
CA PRO A 143 -12.27 14.73 -3.96
C PRO A 143 -11.14 14.52 -4.98
N LEU A 144 -9.94 14.17 -4.52
CA LEU A 144 -8.77 13.90 -5.38
C LEU A 144 -9.06 12.82 -6.42
N VAL A 145 -9.81 11.80 -6.01
CA VAL A 145 -10.21 10.67 -6.83
C VAL A 145 -11.70 10.43 -6.58
N PRO A 146 -12.59 10.91 -7.48
CA PRO A 146 -14.04 10.78 -7.30
C PRO A 146 -14.55 9.34 -7.17
N THR A 147 -13.74 8.37 -7.58
CA THR A 147 -14.05 6.93 -7.56
C THR A 147 -13.35 6.18 -6.44
N SER A 148 -12.67 6.88 -5.51
CA SER A 148 -12.00 6.20 -4.40
C SER A 148 -13.01 5.64 -3.40
N GLU A 149 -12.83 4.38 -3.02
CA GLU A 149 -13.57 3.75 -1.93
C GLU A 149 -12.89 3.93 -0.56
N LEU A 150 -11.81 4.71 -0.48
CA LEU A 150 -11.02 4.89 0.72
C LEU A 150 -11.89 5.47 1.85
N ARG A 151 -11.90 4.78 2.99
CA ARG A 151 -12.65 5.13 4.20
C ARG A 151 -11.78 5.39 5.40
N GLU A 152 -10.57 4.83 5.42
CA GLU A 152 -9.65 4.95 6.55
C GLU A 152 -8.22 5.19 6.04
N LEU A 153 -7.56 6.21 6.58
CA LEU A 153 -6.14 6.47 6.43
C LEU A 153 -5.49 6.44 7.81
N GLU A 154 -4.67 5.43 8.09
CA GLU A 154 -4.04 5.25 9.39
C GLU A 154 -2.57 5.68 9.40
N GLY A 155 -2.19 6.47 10.41
CA GLY A 155 -0.82 6.78 10.80
C GLY A 155 -0.41 6.06 12.08
N SER A 156 0.88 5.85 12.33
CA SER A 156 1.35 5.35 13.63
C SER A 156 2.68 5.99 14.04
N THR A 157 2.66 6.63 15.21
CA THR A 157 3.83 7.27 15.83
C THR A 157 4.68 6.32 16.67
N GLN A 158 4.20 5.09 16.90
CA GLN A 158 4.90 4.08 17.72
C GLN A 158 6.18 3.55 17.05
N ILE A 159 6.35 3.89 15.77
CA ILE A 159 7.45 3.48 14.93
C ILE A 159 8.41 4.68 14.86
N GLY A 160 9.12 4.87 15.96
CA GLY A 160 10.09 5.95 16.09
C GLY A 160 11.33 5.67 15.27
N CYS A 161 11.40 6.20 14.05
CA CYS A 161 12.67 6.43 13.36
C CYS A 161 12.57 7.59 12.35
N ALA A 162 12.76 8.81 12.88
CA ALA A 162 13.31 10.01 12.24
C ALA A 162 12.65 10.61 10.96
N SER A 163 11.62 9.99 10.39
CA SER A 163 10.96 10.49 9.17
C SER A 163 9.48 10.67 9.42
N SER A 164 9.07 11.85 9.90
CA SER A 164 7.66 12.21 9.89
C SER A 164 7.21 12.45 8.44
N LEU A 165 6.10 11.86 8.04
CA LEU A 165 5.41 12.29 6.82
C LEU A 165 4.80 13.66 7.11
N LEU A 166 5.31 14.69 6.42
CA LEU A 166 4.88 16.06 6.59
C LEU A 166 3.80 16.39 5.55
N PHE A 167 2.60 16.73 6.02
CA PHE A 167 1.53 17.21 5.13
C PHE A 167 1.31 18.70 5.27
N THR A 168 1.04 19.36 4.15
CA THR A 168 0.46 20.70 4.15
C THR A 168 -1.00 20.64 4.60
N GLU A 169 -1.55 21.77 5.05
CA GLU A 169 -2.98 21.89 5.38
C GLU A 169 -3.87 21.55 4.17
N GLU A 170 -3.46 21.94 2.96
CA GLU A 170 -4.18 21.60 1.73
C GLU A 170 -4.18 20.09 1.49
N THR A 171 -3.06 19.40 1.72
CA THR A 171 -2.97 17.94 1.60
C THR A 171 -3.92 17.25 2.58
N VAL A 172 -3.96 17.69 3.83
CA VAL A 172 -4.89 17.17 4.83
C VAL A 172 -6.34 17.39 4.41
N LEU A 173 -6.69 18.59 3.95
CA LEU A 173 -8.06 18.89 3.49
C LEU A 173 -8.46 18.05 2.28
N GLN A 174 -7.54 17.76 1.37
CA GLN A 174 -7.83 16.92 0.21
C GLN A 174 -7.95 15.44 0.58
N ILE A 175 -7.15 14.95 1.52
CA ILE A 175 -7.31 13.62 2.12
C ILE A 175 -8.69 13.52 2.77
N LEU A 176 -9.07 14.46 3.65
CA LEU A 176 -10.37 14.47 4.32
C LEU A 176 -11.55 14.53 3.34
N ARG A 177 -11.40 15.18 2.19
CA ARG A 177 -12.42 15.18 1.13
C ARG A 177 -12.54 13.84 0.41
N THR A 178 -11.43 13.10 0.32
CA THR A 178 -11.35 11.81 -0.37
C THR A 178 -11.71 10.65 0.57
N CYS A 179 -11.44 10.82 1.86
CA CYS A 179 -11.63 9.89 2.95
C CYS A 179 -12.34 10.63 4.11
N PRO A 180 -13.66 10.81 4.05
CA PRO A 180 -14.40 11.68 5.00
C PRO A 180 -14.70 11.05 6.36
N ASN A 181 -14.28 9.80 6.60
CA ASN A 181 -14.51 9.08 7.85
C ASN A 181 -13.21 8.89 8.63
#